data_AF-A0A842XVS3-F1
#
_entry.id   AF-A0A842XVS3-F1
#
_cell.length_a   1.000
_cell.length_b   1.000
_cell.length_c   1.000
_cell.angle_alpha   90.00
_cell.angle_beta   90.00
_cell.angle_gamma   90.00
#
_symmetry.space_group_name_H-M   'P 1'
#
loop_
_entity.id
_entity.type
_entity.pdbx_description
1 polymer ?
#
loop_
_entity_poly.entity_id
_entity_poly.type
_entity_poly.pdbx_seq_one_letter_code
_entity_poly.pdbx_strand_id
1 'polypeptide(L)'
;MGSTSEREYREKLNKINENLNKRARNIRKDFAKIEKMKVEALKKSEDARRSAERDLDKMEGKITKSKDLVPESKKRLRSEILVLRNEIKQEYVELKTQISQTLIPA
;
A
#
# COMPACT_ATOMS: atom_id res chain seq x y z
N MET A 1 32.86 -18.54 50.13
CA MET A 1 32.35 -19.50 49.13
C MET A 1 31.08 -18.91 48.51
N GLY A 2 31.20 -18.18 47.40
CA GLY A 2 30.06 -17.75 46.60
C GLY A 2 30.19 -18.40 45.24
N SER A 3 29.79 -19.68 45.10
CA SER A 3 30.39 -20.53 44.07
C SER A 3 29.45 -21.31 43.16
N THR A 4 28.13 -21.19 43.30
CA THR A 4 27.18 -21.90 42.41
C THR A 4 25.93 -21.08 42.11
N SER A 5 25.30 -20.50 43.13
CA SER A 5 24.06 -19.71 42.99
C SER A 5 24.20 -18.46 42.10
N GLU A 6 25.24 -17.64 42.28
CA GLU A 6 25.44 -16.44 41.45
C GLU A 6 25.80 -16.75 40.00
N ARG A 7 26.56 -17.83 39.78
CA ARG A 7 26.93 -18.26 38.44
C ARG A 7 25.72 -18.78 37.68
N GLU A 8 24.92 -19.64 38.29
CA GLU A 8 23.66 -20.12 37.71
C GLU A 8 22.67 -18.99 37.44
N TYR A 9 22.59 -18.01 38.34
CA TYR A 9 21.77 -16.82 38.15
C TYR A 9 22.20 -16.02 36.91
N ARG A 10 23.51 -15.76 36.75
CA ARG A 10 24.05 -15.06 35.57
C ARG A 10 23.83 -15.85 34.28
N GLU A 11 24.00 -17.17 34.31
CA GLU A 11 23.76 -18.03 33.14
C GLU A 11 22.27 -18.02 32.74
N LYS A 12 21.34 -18.07 33.71
CA LYS A 12 19.90 -17.94 33.45
C LYS A 12 19.54 -16.58 32.89
N LEU A 13 20.08 -15.49 33.45
CA LEU A 13 19.88 -14.13 32.94
C LEU A 13 20.39 -13.98 31.50
N ASN A 14 21.58 -14.52 31.18
CA ASN A 14 22.12 -14.47 29.83
C ASN A 14 21.21 -15.19 28.83
N LYS A 15 20.73 -16.39 29.17
CA LYS A 15 19.76 -17.12 28.33
C LYS A 15 18.46 -16.35 28.12
N ILE A 16 17.94 -15.69 29.17
CA ILE A 16 16.74 -14.84 29.06
C ILE A 16 17.01 -13.67 28.12
N ASN A 17 18.12 -12.96 28.28
CA ASN A 17 18.51 -11.84 27.43
C ASN A 17 18.71 -12.26 25.97
N GLU A 18 19.34 -13.40 25.71
CA GLU A 18 19.47 -13.94 24.35
C GLU A 18 18.11 -14.24 23.72
N ASN A 19 17.20 -14.86 24.46
CA ASN A 19 15.85 -15.17 23.97
C ASN A 19 15.03 -13.90 23.70
N LEU A 20 15.10 -12.91 24.59
CA LEU A 20 14.46 -11.61 24.39
C LEU A 20 15.02 -10.90 23.15
N ASN A 21 16.34 -10.89 22.97
CA ASN A 21 16.99 -10.28 21.82
C ASN A 21 16.62 -11.01 20.50
N LYS A 22 16.57 -12.34 20.50
CA LYS A 22 16.11 -13.13 19.34
C LYS A 22 14.66 -12.78 19.00
N ARG A 23 13.77 -12.71 20.00
CA ARG A 23 12.37 -12.37 19.79
C ARG A 23 12.20 -10.94 19.27
N ALA A 24 12.93 -9.97 19.84
CA ALA A 24 12.94 -8.59 19.36
C ALA A 24 13.41 -8.48 17.90
N ARG A 25 14.46 -9.22 17.52
CA ARG A 25 14.93 -9.27 16.12
C ARG A 25 13.89 -9.86 15.19
N ASN A 26 13.21 -10.93 15.59
CA ASN A 26 12.15 -11.54 14.77
C ASN A 26 10.97 -10.58 14.58
N ILE A 27 10.52 -9.93 15.65
CA ILE A 27 9.46 -8.92 15.59
C ILE A 27 9.84 -7.78 14.62
N ARG A 28 11.08 -7.26 14.71
CA ARG A 28 11.57 -6.23 13.78
C ARG A 28 11.57 -6.70 12.32
N LYS A 29 11.94 -7.96 12.06
CA LYS A 29 11.89 -8.55 10.71
C LYS A 29 10.45 -8.64 10.20
N ASP A 30 9.50 -9.03 11.05
CA ASP A 30 8.08 -9.10 10.68
C ASP A 30 7.53 -7.72 10.33
N PHE A 31 7.86 -6.69 11.13
CA PHE A 31 7.50 -5.30 10.83
C PHE A 31 8.10 -4.83 9.49
N ALA A 32 9.38 -5.10 9.23
CA ALA A 32 10.01 -4.76 7.95
C ALA A 32 9.35 -5.45 6.75
N LYS A 33 8.89 -6.70 6.93
CA LYS A 33 8.13 -7.42 5.90
C LYS A 33 6.77 -6.77 5.63
N ILE A 34 6.05 -6.38 6.68
CA ILE A 34 4.77 -5.67 6.58
C ILE A 34 4.97 -4.33 5.86
N GLU A 35 6.00 -3.58 6.22
CA GLU A 35 6.31 -2.30 5.57
C GLU A 35 6.61 -2.48 4.08
N LYS A 36 7.42 -3.49 3.72
CA LYS A 36 7.67 -3.83 2.31
C LYS A 36 6.39 -4.15 1.55
N MET A 37 5.49 -4.94 2.14
CA MET A 37 4.20 -5.27 1.51
C MET A 37 3.33 -4.02 1.28
N LYS A 38 3.35 -3.05 2.21
CA LYS A 38 2.64 -1.78 2.05
C LYS A 38 3.20 -0.94 0.92
N VAL A 39 4.53 -0.83 0.82
CA VAL A 39 5.19 -0.13 -0.29
C VAL A 39 4.85 -0.78 -1.63
N GLU A 40 4.84 -2.10 -1.71
CA GLU A 40 4.43 -2.83 -2.92
C GLU A 40 2.95 -2.60 -3.27
N ALA A 41 2.07 -2.57 -2.26
CA ALA A 41 0.65 -2.27 -2.45
C ALA A 41 0.45 -0.85 -3.02
N LEU A 42 1.18 0.15 -2.49
CA LEU A 42 1.16 1.53 -3.00
C LEU A 42 1.65 1.64 -4.45
N LYS A 43 2.68 0.86 -4.83
CA LYS A 43 3.16 0.82 -6.22
C LYS A 43 2.09 0.24 -7.15
N LYS A 44 1.52 -0.91 -6.76
CA LYS A 44 0.47 -1.57 -7.56
C LYS A 44 -0.78 -0.70 -7.73
N SER A 45 -1.19 0.02 -6.69
CA SER A 45 -2.34 0.93 -6.78
C SER A 45 -2.07 2.12 -7.71
N GLU A 46 -0.86 2.67 -7.69
CA GLU A 46 -0.46 3.74 -8.61
C GLU A 46 -0.42 3.24 -10.07
N ASP A 47 0.10 2.04 -10.31
CA ASP A 47 0.12 1.44 -11.64
C ASP A 47 -1.29 1.17 -12.16
N ALA A 48 -2.20 0.68 -11.30
CA ALA A 48 -3.60 0.48 -11.63
C ALA A 48 -4.31 1.79 -11.98
N ARG A 49 -4.10 2.85 -11.17
CA ARG A 49 -4.63 4.21 -11.46
C ARG A 49 -4.18 4.71 -12.83
N ARG A 50 -2.88 4.63 -13.12
CA ARG A 50 -2.31 5.04 -14.42
C ARG A 50 -2.83 4.20 -15.58
N SER A 51 -3.06 2.91 -15.36
CA SER A 51 -3.65 2.05 -16.38
C SER A 51 -5.08 2.49 -16.70
N ALA A 52 -5.90 2.68 -15.67
CA ALA A 52 -7.28 3.11 -15.83
C ALA A 52 -7.39 4.49 -16.49
N GLU A 53 -6.55 5.46 -16.10
CA GLU A 53 -6.47 6.78 -16.75
C GLU A 53 -6.15 6.67 -18.25
N ARG A 54 -5.16 5.84 -18.63
CA ARG A 54 -4.83 5.60 -20.04
C ARG A 54 -5.97 4.98 -20.82
N ASP A 55 -6.74 4.08 -20.21
CA ASP A 55 -7.87 3.44 -20.88
C ASP A 55 -9.05 4.42 -21.05
N LEU A 56 -9.31 5.27 -20.06
CA LEU A 56 -10.26 6.38 -20.20
C LEU A 56 -9.85 7.35 -21.31
N ASP A 57 -8.57 7.72 -21.41
CA ASP A 57 -8.06 8.60 -22.46
C ASP A 57 -8.26 7.99 -23.86
N LYS A 58 -8.04 6.67 -24.00
CA LYS A 58 -8.33 5.95 -25.25
C LYS A 58 -9.83 5.97 -25.57
N MET A 59 -10.70 5.75 -24.59
CA MET A 59 -12.15 5.80 -24.79
C MET A 59 -12.60 7.21 -25.21
N GLU A 60 -12.13 8.24 -24.52
CA GLU A 60 -12.41 9.64 -24.84
C GLU A 60 -11.95 10.01 -26.26
N GLY A 61 -10.77 9.52 -26.67
CA GLY A 61 -10.26 9.66 -28.03
C GLY A 61 -11.14 8.98 -29.08
N LYS A 62 -11.64 7.76 -28.80
CA LYS A 62 -12.56 7.03 -29.68
C LYS A 62 -13.90 7.75 -29.84
N ILE A 63 -14.49 8.22 -28.74
CA ILE A 63 -15.76 8.98 -28.76
C ILE A 63 -15.61 10.26 -29.58
N THR A 64 -14.50 10.97 -29.39
CA THR A 64 -14.22 12.21 -30.11
C THR A 64 -14.16 11.99 -31.62
N LYS A 65 -13.46 10.94 -32.05
CA LYS A 65 -13.25 10.58 -33.46
C LYS A 65 -14.42 9.85 -34.12
N SER A 66 -15.36 9.32 -33.33
CA SER A 66 -16.52 8.58 -33.86
C SER A 66 -17.35 9.45 -34.80
N LYS A 67 -17.69 8.94 -35.97
CA LYS A 67 -18.60 9.61 -36.92
C LYS A 67 -20.06 9.24 -36.69
N ASP A 68 -20.30 8.13 -35.98
CA ASP A 68 -21.62 7.53 -35.77
C ASP A 68 -22.39 8.16 -34.60
N LEU A 69 -21.67 8.87 -33.72
CA LEU A 69 -22.26 9.54 -32.56
C LEU A 69 -22.61 11.00 -32.87
N VAL A 70 -23.86 11.39 -32.56
CA VAL A 70 -24.28 12.79 -32.60
C VAL A 70 -23.59 13.62 -31.50
N PRO A 71 -23.45 14.94 -31.69
CA PRO A 71 -22.70 15.80 -30.75
C PRO A 71 -23.20 15.73 -29.31
N GLU A 72 -24.52 15.61 -29.11
CA GLU A 72 -25.10 15.52 -27.77
C GLU A 72 -24.72 14.23 -27.04
N SER A 73 -24.78 13.08 -27.73
CA SER A 73 -24.33 11.78 -27.19
C SER A 73 -22.84 11.81 -26.84
N LYS A 74 -22.00 12.42 -27.70
CA LYS A 74 -20.58 12.62 -27.38
C LYS A 74 -20.38 13.44 -26.11
N LYS A 75 -21.17 14.50 -25.92
CA LYS A 75 -21.11 15.34 -24.73
C LYS A 75 -21.48 14.55 -23.47
N ARG A 76 -22.56 13.75 -23.51
CA ARG A 76 -22.98 12.90 -22.37
C ARG A 76 -21.92 11.87 -22.01
N LEU A 77 -21.39 11.13 -22.99
CA LEU A 77 -20.34 10.13 -22.77
C LEU A 77 -19.05 10.73 -22.19
N ARG A 78 -18.67 11.94 -22.62
CA ARG A 78 -17.52 12.65 -22.02
C ARG A 78 -17.77 13.02 -20.56
N SER A 79 -18.99 13.44 -20.22
CA SER A 79 -19.36 13.68 -18.81
C SER A 79 -19.26 12.42 -17.97
N GLU A 80 -19.73 11.27 -18.48
CA GLU A 80 -19.60 9.98 -17.79
C GLU A 80 -18.13 9.57 -17.58
N ILE A 81 -17.28 9.76 -18.59
CA ILE A 81 -15.82 9.55 -18.45
C ILE A 81 -15.22 10.45 -17.37
N LEU A 82 -15.67 11.69 -17.27
CA LEU A 82 -15.19 12.63 -16.25
C LEU A 82 -15.62 12.19 -14.84
N VAL A 83 -16.85 11.68 -14.68
CA VAL A 83 -17.32 11.09 -13.42
C VAL A 83 -16.45 9.90 -13.02
N LEU A 84 -16.26 8.92 -13.93
CA LEU A 84 -15.42 7.75 -13.69
C LEU A 84 -13.97 8.13 -13.34
N ARG A 85 -13.41 9.14 -14.02
CA ARG A 85 -12.05 9.64 -13.72
C ARG A 85 -11.95 10.21 -12.30
N ASN A 86 -13.01 10.87 -11.81
CA ASN A 86 -13.04 11.39 -10.45
C ASN A 86 -13.22 10.27 -9.41
N GLU A 87 -14.06 9.28 -9.68
CA GLU A 87 -14.24 8.10 -8.83
C GLU A 87 -12.92 7.35 -8.64
N ILE A 88 -12.21 7.04 -9.73
CA ILE A 88 -10.88 6.38 -9.68
C ILE A 88 -9.88 7.17 -8.84
N LYS A 89 -9.88 8.51 -8.97
CA LYS A 89 -9.00 9.37 -8.16
C LYS A 89 -9.36 9.32 -6.68
N GLN A 90 -10.65 9.36 -6.36
CA GLN A 90 -11.12 9.31 -4.99
C GLN A 90 -10.78 7.96 -4.34
N GLU A 91 -11.14 6.85 -4.98
CA GLU A 91 -10.81 5.50 -4.49
C GLU A 91 -9.30 5.32 -4.28
N TYR A 92 -8.48 5.82 -5.21
CA TYR A 92 -7.03 5.78 -5.05
C TYR A 92 -6.54 6.57 -3.83
N VAL A 93 -7.08 7.78 -3.60
CA VAL A 93 -6.71 8.60 -2.44
C VAL A 93 -7.13 7.91 -1.14
N GLU A 94 -8.32 7.33 -1.10
CA GLU A 94 -8.82 6.58 0.07
C GLU A 94 -7.91 5.38 0.36
N LEU A 95 -7.61 4.55 -0.65
CA LEU A 95 -6.73 3.40 -0.52
C LEU A 95 -5.32 3.81 -0.06
N LYS A 96 -4.75 4.85 -0.68
CA LYS A 96 -3.43 5.38 -0.31
C LYS A 96 -3.42 5.87 1.14
N THR A 97 -4.48 6.54 1.58
CA THR A 97 -4.62 7.03 2.95
C THR A 97 -4.70 5.88 3.94
N GLN A 98 -5.51 4.85 3.66
CA GLN A 98 -5.61 3.65 4.49
C GLN A 98 -4.26 2.93 4.61
N ILE A 99 -3.52 2.76 3.51
CA ILE A 99 -2.19 2.14 3.55
C ILE A 99 -1.20 3.02 4.34
N SER A 100 -1.26 4.34 4.20
CA SER A 100 -0.33 5.27 4.84
C SER A 100 -0.60 5.45 6.34
N GLN A 101 -1.86 5.52 6.77
CA GLN A 101 -2.23 5.64 8.20
C GLN A 101 -1.76 4.45 9.03
N THR A 102 -1.64 3.27 8.41
CA THR A 102 -1.13 2.09 9.10
C THR A 102 0.39 2.05 9.20
N LEU A 103 1.13 2.99 8.59
CA LEU A 103 2.57 3.12 8.80
C LEU A 103 2.78 3.69 10.20
N ILE A 104 3.23 2.85 11.13
CA ILE A 104 3.66 3.31 12.45
C ILE A 104 4.93 4.14 12.21
N PRO A 105 4.97 5.43 12.62
CA PRO A 105 6.17 6.23 12.50
C PRO A 105 7.33 5.56 13.25
N ALA A 106 8.49 5.50 12.59
CA ALA A 106 9.72 4.93 13.13
C ALA A 106 10.28 5.75 14.31
#